data_AF-S4P427-F1
#
_entry.id   AF-S4P427-F1
#
_cell.length_a   1.000
_cell.length_b   1.000
_cell.length_c   1.000
_cell.angle_alpha   90.00
_cell.angle_beta   90.00
_cell.angle_gamma   90.00
#
_symmetry.space_group_name_H-M   'P 1'
#
loop_
_entity.id
_entity.type
_entity.pdbx_description
1 polymer ?
#
loop_
_entity_poly.entity_id
_entity_poly.type
_entity_poly.pdbx_seq_one_letter_code
_entity_poly.pdbx_strand_id
1 'polypeptide(L)'
;MSSWYFGGLSRVEATELLLNETERGVFLVRDSKTIHGDYVLCVREDRVSHYIINRVVSADGSTRYRIGNQLFADMPALLSFY
;
A
#
# COMPACT_ATOMS: atom_id res chain seq x y z
N MET A 1 15.43 3.99 10.01
CA MET A 1 13.97 4.18 10.00
C MET A 1 13.50 3.91 8.58
N SER A 2 13.04 2.70 8.30
CA SER A 2 12.63 2.32 6.94
C SER A 2 11.26 2.94 6.67
N SER A 3 11.24 4.07 5.95
CA SER A 3 10.01 4.75 5.56
C SER A 3 9.36 3.95 4.43
N TRP A 4 8.49 3.00 4.78
CA TRP A 4 7.69 2.24 3.82
C TRP A 4 6.65 3.12 3.11
N TYR A 5 6.39 4.33 3.61
CA TYR A 5 5.45 5.29 3.05
C TYR A 5 6.17 6.34 2.19
N PHE A 6 5.70 6.50 0.95
CA PHE A 6 6.29 7.36 -0.09
C PHE A 6 5.32 8.45 -0.58
N GLY A 7 4.15 8.61 0.05
CA GLY A 7 3.20 9.67 -0.27
C GLY A 7 2.78 9.71 -1.74
N GLY A 8 2.83 10.89 -2.37
CA GLY A 8 2.34 11.15 -3.74
C GLY A 8 3.09 10.51 -4.91
N LEU A 9 3.95 9.52 -4.64
CA LEU A 9 4.69 8.75 -5.64
C LEU A 9 3.75 8.23 -6.73
N SER A 10 4.15 8.33 -8.00
CA SER A 10 3.35 7.80 -9.10
C SER A 10 3.44 6.28 -9.20
N ARG A 11 2.50 5.68 -9.94
CA ARG A 11 2.53 4.25 -10.26
C ARG A 11 3.82 3.86 -11.00
N VAL A 12 4.30 4.73 -11.91
CA VAL A 12 5.49 4.47 -12.73
C VAL A 12 6.74 4.54 -11.86
N GLU A 13 6.92 5.61 -11.09
CA GLU A 13 8.07 5.77 -10.18
C GLU A 13 8.14 4.63 -9.15
N ALA A 14 7.00 4.26 -8.54
CA ALA A 14 6.94 3.13 -7.61
C ALA A 14 7.34 1.80 -8.27
N THR A 15 6.98 1.62 -9.53
CA THR A 15 7.33 0.41 -10.29
C THR A 15 8.82 0.40 -10.62
N GLU A 16 9.38 1.51 -11.08
CA GLU A 16 10.81 1.64 -11.38
C GLU A 16 11.66 1.41 -10.13
N LEU A 17 11.29 2.01 -8.99
CA LEU A 17 11.98 1.79 -7.72
C LEU A 17 12.00 0.31 -7.34
N LEU A 18 10.85 -0.36 -7.34
CA LEU A 18 10.76 -1.77 -6.95
C LEU A 18 11.39 -2.72 -7.98
N LEU A 19 11.42 -2.37 -9.27
CA LEU A 19 12.11 -3.16 -10.29
C LEU A 19 13.64 -3.08 -10.17
N ASN A 20 14.16 -1.97 -9.64
CA ASN A 20 15.58 -1.83 -9.34
C ASN A 20 16.01 -2.66 -8.11
N GLU A 21 15.06 -3.10 -7.30
CA GLU A 21 15.32 -3.98 -6.16
C GLU A 21 15.56 -5.43 -6.63
N THR A 22 16.62 -6.02 -6.09
CA THR A 22 17.02 -7.41 -6.38
C THR A 22 16.29 -8.43 -5.53
N GLU A 23 15.80 -8.01 -4.36
CA GLU A 23 15.10 -8.86 -3.40
C GLU A 23 13.58 -8.90 -3.64
N ARG A 24 12.98 -10.08 -3.46
CA ARG A 24 11.53 -10.23 -3.43
C ARG A 24 11.00 -9.86 -2.05
N GLY A 25 9.75 -9.40 -2.01
CA GLY A 25 9.10 -8.98 -0.76
C GLY A 25 9.42 -7.55 -0.35
N VAL A 26 10.23 -6.81 -1.12
CA VAL A 26 10.35 -5.37 -0.94
C VAL A 26 9.02 -4.72 -1.32
N PHE A 27 8.55 -3.82 -0.46
CA PHE A 27 7.29 -3.14 -0.69
C PHE A 27 7.38 -1.66 -0.32
N LEU A 28 6.43 -0.90 -0.84
CA LEU A 28 6.19 0.48 -0.45
C LEU A 28 4.69 0.80 -0.51
N VAL A 29 4.28 1.83 0.22
CA VAL A 29 2.93 2.38 0.22
C VAL A 29 2.98 3.79 -0.34
N ARG A 30 2.05 4.11 -1.24
CA ARG A 30 1.87 5.44 -1.82
C ARG A 30 0.41 5.89 -1.74
N ASP A 31 0.18 7.16 -1.94
CA ASP A 31 -1.16 7.72 -2.09
C ASP A 31 -1.81 7.26 -3.39
N SER A 32 -3.11 6.98 -3.32
CA SER A 32 -3.93 6.78 -4.51
C SER A 32 -4.13 8.11 -5.23
N LYS A 33 -3.73 8.17 -6.52
CA LYS A 33 -3.95 9.36 -7.36
C LYS A 33 -5.38 9.45 -7.90
N THR A 34 -6.16 8.37 -7.80
CA THR A 34 -7.52 8.29 -8.35
C THR A 34 -8.60 8.42 -7.28
N ILE A 35 -8.32 8.02 -6.04
CA ILE A 35 -9.28 8.07 -4.93
C ILE A 35 -8.61 8.78 -3.77
N HIS A 36 -9.08 9.98 -3.45
CA HIS A 36 -8.50 10.77 -2.37
C HIS A 36 -8.72 10.07 -1.02
N GLY A 37 -7.64 9.92 -0.24
CA GLY A 37 -7.66 9.30 1.08
C GLY A 37 -7.44 7.78 1.09
N ASP A 38 -7.37 7.15 -0.09
CA ASP A 38 -6.97 5.75 -0.24
C ASP A 38 -5.47 5.62 -0.53
N TYR A 39 -4.94 4.44 -0.26
CA TYR A 39 -3.53 4.11 -0.45
C TYR A 39 -3.37 3.01 -1.49
N VAL A 40 -2.14 2.83 -1.95
CA VAL A 40 -1.74 1.72 -2.82
C VAL A 40 -0.51 1.06 -2.23
N LEU A 41 -0.59 -0.24 -1.99
CA LEU A 41 0.55 -1.09 -1.66
C LEU A 41 1.18 -1.58 -2.96
N CYS A 42 2.48 -1.30 -3.13
CA CYS A 42 3.29 -1.77 -4.24
C CYS A 42 4.26 -2.82 -3.72
N VAL A 43 4.25 -4.01 -4.30
CA VAL A 43 5.08 -5.14 -3.84
C VAL A 43 5.94 -5.67 -4.99
N ARG A 44 7.21 -5.91 -4.71
CA ARG A 44 8.16 -6.57 -5.61
C ARG A 44 8.05 -8.09 -5.44
N GLU A 45 7.43 -8.75 -6.42
CA GLU A 45 7.34 -10.21 -6.52
C GLU A 45 8.18 -10.68 -7.71
N ASP A 46 7.64 -11.51 -8.61
CA ASP A 46 8.21 -11.70 -9.97
C ASP A 46 8.07 -10.44 -10.83
N ARG A 47 7.03 -9.66 -10.56
CA ARG A 47 6.68 -8.38 -11.17
C ARG A 47 6.32 -7.41 -10.06
N VAL A 48 6.06 -6.14 -10.40
CA VAL A 48 5.52 -5.21 -9.42
C VAL A 48 4.00 -5.27 -9.42
N SER A 49 3.45 -5.72 -8.30
CA SER A 49 2.01 -5.79 -8.04
C SER A 49 1.55 -4.51 -7.33
N HIS A 50 0.36 -4.01 -7.68
CA HIS A 50 -0.24 -2.81 -7.09
C HIS A 50 -1.62 -3.14 -6.52
N TYR A 51 -1.75 -3.05 -5.20
CA TYR A 51 -2.99 -3.37 -4.49
C TYR A 51 -3.59 -2.11 -3.89
N ILE A 52 -4.87 -1.89 -4.12
CA ILE A 52 -5.60 -0.76 -3.54
C ILE A 52 -5.92 -1.07 -2.07
N ILE A 53 -5.56 -0.14 -1.20
CA ILE A 53 -5.95 -0.10 0.20
C ILE A 53 -7.00 0.99 0.37
N ASN A 54 -8.22 0.58 0.68
CA ASN A 54 -9.31 1.51 0.94
C ASN A 54 -9.33 1.88 2.41
N ARG A 55 -9.45 3.17 2.70
CA ARG A 55 -9.71 3.64 4.07
C ARG A 55 -11.21 3.59 4.35
N VAL A 56 -11.60 2.76 5.31
CA VAL A 56 -13.00 2.58 5.70
C VAL A 56 -13.23 3.27 7.04
N VAL A 57 -14.04 4.32 7.04
CA VAL A 57 -14.49 4.99 8.27
C VAL A 57 -15.87 4.48 8.63
N SER A 58 -15.98 3.85 9.80
CA SER A 58 -17.24 3.30 10.31
C SER A 58 -18.08 4.40 10.98
N ALA A 59 -19.38 4.14 11.18
CA ALA A 59 -20.30 5.12 11.77
C ALA A 59 -19.95 5.50 13.23
N ASP A 60 -19.19 4.65 13.91
CA ASP A 60 -18.62 4.90 15.25
C ASP A 60 -17.37 5.79 15.22
N GLY A 61 -16.93 6.24 14.03
CA GLY A 61 -15.71 7.03 13.84
C GLY A 61 -14.43 6.20 13.76
N SER A 62 -14.50 4.87 13.89
CA SER A 62 -13.32 4.01 13.78
C SER A 62 -12.84 3.94 12.32
N THR A 63 -11.53 4.09 12.14
CA THR A 63 -10.88 3.88 10.83
C THR A 63 -10.34 2.46 10.75
N ARG A 64 -10.60 1.78 9.64
CA ARG A 64 -10.05 0.47 9.29
C ARG A 64 -9.53 0.50 7.85
N TYR A 65 -8.72 -0.48 7.48
CA TYR A 65 -8.08 -0.54 6.18
C TYR A 65 -8.45 -1.82 5.46
N ARG A 66 -8.88 -1.71 4.20
CA ARG A 66 -9.33 -2.86 3.40
C ARG A 66 -8.46 -3.04 2.16
N ILE A 67 -7.89 -4.23 2.00
CA ILE A 67 -7.15 -4.66 0.80
C ILE A 67 -7.79 -5.96 0.29
N GLY A 68 -8.19 -5.96 -0.99
CA GLY A 68 -9.01 -7.04 -1.54
C GLY A 68 -10.29 -7.29 -0.71
N ASN A 69 -10.42 -8.50 -0.15
CA ASN A 69 -11.54 -8.90 0.71
C ASN A 69 -11.22 -8.89 2.21
N GLN A 70 -10.03 -8.44 2.61
CA GLN A 70 -9.59 -8.44 3.99
C GLN A 70 -9.68 -7.05 4.61
N LEU A 71 -10.04 -6.99 5.89
CA LEU A 71 -10.18 -5.78 6.68
C LEU A 71 -9.24 -5.84 7.89
N PHE A 72 -8.46 -4.79 8.08
CA PHE A 72 -7.46 -4.66 9.12
C PHE A 72 -7.78 -3.46 10.03
N ALA A 73 -7.37 -3.55 11.29
CA ALA A 73 -7.57 -2.48 12.27
C ALA A 73 -6.70 -1.26 11.95
N ASP A 74 -5.46 -1.48 11.48
CA ASP A 74 -4.51 -0.44 11.16
C ASP A 74 -3.58 -0.85 9.99
N MET A 75 -2.79 0.11 9.49
CA MET A 75 -1.84 -0.13 8.40
C MET A 75 -0.73 -1.11 8.78
N PRO A 76 -0.09 -1.04 9.97
CA PRO A 76 0.91 -2.03 10.36
C PRO A 76 0.42 -3.47 10.33
N ALA A 77 -0.81 -3.74 10.80
CA ALA A 77 -1.40 -5.07 10.74
C ALA A 77 -1.61 -5.56 9.30
N LEU A 78 -2.04 -4.65 8.41
CA LEU A 78 -2.18 -4.94 6.97
C LEU A 78 -0.82 -5.25 6.34
N LEU A 79 0.20 -4.44 6.62
CA LEU A 79 1.55 -4.60 6.07
C LEU A 79 2.29 -5.80 6.64
N SER A 80 1.95 -6.26 7.84
CA SER A 80 2.54 -7.47 8.43
C SER A 80 1.93 -8.75 7.86
N PHE A 81 0.77 -8.66 7.22
CA PHE A 81 0.09 -9.79 6.58
C PHE A 81 0.62 -10.09 5.16
N TYR A 82 1.10 -9.06 4.46
CA TYR A 82 1.66 -9.13 3.09
C TYR A 82 3.18 -9.10 3.10
#